data_AF-A0A7S3IAD0-F1
#
_entry.id   AF-A0A7S3IAD0-F1
#
_cell.length_a   1.000
_cell.length_b   1.000
_cell.length_c   1.000
_cell.angle_alpha   90.00
_cell.angle_beta   90.00
_cell.angle_gamma   90.00
#
_symmetry.space_group_name_H-M   'P 1'
#
loop_
_entity.id
_entity.type
_entity.pdbx_description
1 polymer ?
#
loop_
_entity_poly.entity_id
_entity_poly.type
_entity_poly.pdbx_seq_one_letter_code
_entity_poly.pdbx_strand_id
1 'polypeptide(L)'
;MLVITKALGKRTAQEGKTGKNTYTAKQAHVELAQKMQARDAATAPSVGDRVAYVMIKGVKGQKAYELAEDPLYALKNNLPIDFEYYLEKQLKLPLSRLFDAIIPNTSTLFYGEHTRKKFTPKPTTGALAKFIKVANTCISCKTQIKEGALCKACYSKAPQVYLEKTLQANQFEKAYQELWSECQRCQGSVCEEVLCTNRDCPIFYRREKVRQDMQRVRGELDKMSLSW
;
A
#
# COMPACT_ATOMS: atom_id res chain seq x y z
N MET A 1 -8.37 -4.07 -4.23
CA MET A 1 -7.21 -4.24 -3.33
C MET A 1 -6.04 -4.71 -4.19
N LEU A 2 -4.84 -4.12 -4.10
CA LEU A 2 -3.69 -4.41 -4.99
C LEU A 2 -2.91 -5.69 -4.62
N VAL A 3 -3.44 -6.49 -3.70
CA VAL A 3 -2.77 -7.66 -3.15
C VAL A 3 -2.84 -8.81 -4.17
N ILE A 4 -1.69 -9.36 -4.51
CA ILE A 4 -1.55 -10.54 -5.35
C ILE A 4 -1.30 -11.73 -4.43
N THR A 5 -2.03 -12.82 -4.61
CA THR A 5 -1.83 -14.06 -3.84
C THR A 5 -1.37 -15.18 -4.75
N LYS A 6 -0.33 -15.92 -4.35
CA LYS A 6 0.10 -17.15 -5.04
C LYS A 6 0.35 -18.27 -4.05
N ALA A 7 0.00 -19.49 -4.43
CA ALA A 7 0.27 -20.68 -3.62
C ALA A 7 1.76 -21.00 -3.62
N LEU A 8 2.29 -21.34 -2.44
CA LEU A 8 3.67 -21.77 -2.26
C LEU A 8 3.77 -23.28 -2.51
N GLY A 9 4.32 -23.67 -3.66
CA GLY A 9 4.51 -25.08 -4.00
C GLY A 9 5.57 -25.78 -3.14
N LYS A 10 5.57 -27.13 -3.15
CA LYS A 10 6.65 -27.93 -2.55
C LYS A 10 7.99 -27.56 -3.19
N ARG A 11 9.00 -27.31 -2.35
CA ARG A 11 10.40 -27.34 -2.79
C ARG A 11 10.69 -28.78 -3.16
N THR A 12 10.75 -29.12 -4.43
CA THR A 12 11.24 -30.44 -4.85
C THR A 12 12.73 -30.49 -4.56
N ALA A 13 13.10 -31.00 -3.39
CA ALA A 13 14.41 -31.58 -3.18
C ALA A 13 14.45 -32.87 -4.02
N GLN A 14 15.23 -32.88 -5.10
CA GLN A 14 15.70 -34.16 -5.63
C GLN A 14 16.73 -34.68 -4.64
N GLU A 15 16.37 -35.71 -3.87
CA GLU A 15 17.31 -36.53 -3.12
C GLU A 15 18.37 -37.08 -4.09
N GLY A 16 19.66 -36.83 -3.79
CA GLY A 16 20.77 -37.54 -4.44
C GLY A 16 21.67 -36.76 -5.41
N LYS A 17 21.55 -35.43 -5.57
CA LYS A 17 22.57 -34.64 -6.29
C LYS A 17 22.98 -33.38 -5.53
N THR A 18 24.22 -33.37 -5.07
CA THR A 18 24.96 -32.18 -4.63
C THR A 18 25.01 -31.16 -5.78
N GLY A 19 24.07 -30.22 -5.79
CA GLY A 19 24.09 -29.10 -6.74
C GLY A 19 22.71 -28.52 -7.05
N LYS A 20 22.47 -27.28 -6.60
CA LYS A 20 21.59 -26.25 -7.20
C LYS A 20 20.23 -26.70 -7.74
N ASN A 21 19.30 -27.14 -6.89
CA ASN A 21 17.87 -27.19 -7.24
C ASN A 21 17.03 -26.28 -6.33
N THR A 22 17.34 -24.98 -6.40
CA THR A 22 16.40 -23.88 -6.18
C THR A 22 15.44 -23.79 -7.38
N TYR A 23 14.21 -23.29 -7.24
CA TYR A 23 13.33 -22.96 -8.38
C TYR A 23 14.15 -22.44 -9.57
N THR A 24 14.06 -23.08 -10.75
CA THR A 24 14.93 -22.78 -11.90
C THR A 24 14.83 -21.31 -12.34
N ALA A 25 13.71 -20.65 -12.01
CA ALA A 25 13.54 -19.21 -12.08
C ALA A 25 13.10 -18.66 -10.72
N LYS A 26 13.75 -17.58 -10.25
CA LYS A 26 13.37 -16.87 -9.02
C LYS A 26 11.97 -16.28 -9.14
N GLN A 27 11.08 -16.62 -8.21
CA GLN A 27 9.70 -16.16 -8.19
C GLN A 27 9.44 -15.21 -7.00
N ALA A 28 8.65 -14.16 -7.24
CA ALA A 28 8.32 -13.13 -6.26
C ALA A 28 7.81 -13.66 -4.90
N HIS A 29 6.84 -14.56 -4.92
CA HIS A 29 6.23 -15.10 -3.69
C HIS A 29 7.15 -16.07 -2.95
N VAL A 30 8.08 -16.73 -3.65
CA VAL A 30 9.08 -17.62 -3.06
C VAL A 30 10.18 -16.82 -2.36
N GLU A 31 10.71 -15.79 -3.03
CA GLU A 31 11.71 -14.89 -2.46
C GLU A 31 11.12 -14.11 -1.27
N LEU A 32 9.86 -13.66 -1.37
CA LEU A 32 9.18 -13.03 -0.24
C LEU A 32 9.02 -13.99 0.95
N ALA A 33 8.62 -15.25 0.72
CA ALA A 33 8.50 -16.23 1.80
C ALA A 33 9.83 -16.41 2.55
N GLN A 34 10.96 -16.48 1.83
CA GLN A 34 12.30 -16.53 2.43
C GLN A 34 12.64 -15.25 3.21
N LYS A 35 12.29 -14.08 2.64
CA LYS A 35 12.48 -12.78 3.30
C LYS A 35 11.67 -12.66 4.58
N MET A 36 10.43 -13.16 4.60
CA MET A 36 9.59 -13.22 5.79
C MET A 36 10.20 -14.15 6.83
N GLN A 37 10.63 -15.34 6.43
CA GLN A 37 11.29 -16.31 7.31
C GLN A 37 12.58 -15.75 7.95
N ALA A 38 13.37 -14.99 7.21
CA ALA A 38 14.58 -14.36 7.72
C ALA A 38 14.29 -13.20 8.70
N ARG A 39 13.12 -12.56 8.60
CA ARG A 39 12.69 -11.49 9.51
C ARG A 39 12.07 -12.05 10.78
N ASP A 40 11.18 -13.02 10.62
CA ASP A 40 10.48 -13.68 11.71
C ASP A 40 10.01 -15.07 11.23
N ALA A 41 10.58 -16.11 11.82
CA ALA A 41 10.27 -17.49 11.46
C ALA A 41 8.85 -17.91 11.90
N ALA A 42 8.27 -17.28 12.92
CA ALA A 42 6.96 -17.65 13.44
C ALA A 42 5.79 -17.25 12.52
N THR A 43 5.97 -16.17 11.73
CA THR A 43 4.94 -15.63 10.83
C THR A 43 5.17 -15.99 9.36
N ALA A 44 6.17 -16.83 9.09
CA ALA A 44 6.56 -17.26 7.76
C ALA A 44 5.55 -18.26 7.16
N PRO A 45 5.20 -18.12 5.88
CA PRO A 45 4.29 -19.05 5.21
C PRO A 45 4.94 -20.42 5.00
N SER A 46 4.16 -21.47 5.21
CA SER A 46 4.57 -22.86 4.98
C SER A 46 4.26 -23.33 3.57
N VAL A 47 4.83 -24.47 3.20
CA VAL A 47 4.53 -25.13 1.92
C VAL A 47 3.04 -25.49 1.87
N GLY A 48 2.35 -25.08 0.80
CA GLY A 48 0.91 -25.21 0.64
C GLY A 48 0.15 -23.91 0.91
N ASP A 49 0.73 -22.97 1.66
CA ASP A 49 0.08 -21.70 1.99
C ASP A 49 0.04 -20.74 0.80
N ARG A 50 -0.93 -19.82 0.81
CA ARG A 50 -1.00 -18.71 -0.14
C ARG A 50 -0.21 -17.52 0.41
N VAL A 51 0.79 -17.09 -0.33
CA VAL A 51 1.60 -15.91 -0.01
C VAL A 51 0.96 -14.69 -0.68
N ALA A 52 0.48 -13.77 0.15
CA ALA A 52 -0.02 -12.47 -0.26
C ALA A 52 1.13 -11.46 -0.36
N TYR A 53 1.19 -10.70 -1.45
CA TYR A 53 2.23 -9.69 -1.67
C TYR A 53 1.72 -8.49 -2.47
N VAL A 54 2.44 -7.38 -2.33
CA VAL A 54 2.32 -6.18 -3.16
C VAL A 54 3.64 -5.85 -3.83
N MET A 55 3.57 -5.14 -4.95
CA MET A 55 4.75 -4.70 -5.68
C MET A 55 5.13 -3.28 -5.25
N ILE A 56 6.29 -3.15 -4.59
CA ILE A 56 6.82 -1.86 -4.18
C ILE A 56 7.63 -1.22 -5.31
N LYS A 57 7.72 0.11 -5.28
CA LYS A 57 8.47 0.89 -6.26
C LYS A 57 9.96 0.70 -6.05
N GLY A 58 10.62 0.13 -7.06
CA GLY A 58 12.07 -0.10 -7.11
C GLY A 58 12.86 0.93 -7.89
N VAL A 59 14.16 0.68 -8.03
CA VAL A 59 15.01 1.37 -9.00
C VAL A 59 14.84 0.77 -10.40
N LYS A 60 15.09 1.56 -11.44
CA LYS A 60 14.96 1.12 -12.84
C LYS A 60 15.87 -0.09 -13.09
N GLY A 61 15.32 -1.18 -13.62
CA GLY A 61 16.05 -2.43 -13.90
C GLY A 61 16.08 -3.44 -12.74
N GLN A 62 15.55 -3.08 -11.56
CA GLN A 62 15.41 -4.03 -10.47
C GLN A 62 14.40 -5.12 -10.84
N LYS A 63 14.72 -6.37 -10.46
CA LYS A 63 13.92 -7.53 -10.86
C LYS A 63 12.66 -7.60 -10.01
N ALA A 64 11.54 -7.96 -10.64
CA ALA A 64 10.23 -7.98 -9.99
C ALA A 64 10.20 -8.88 -8.73
N TYR A 65 10.95 -9.97 -8.70
CA TYR A 65 10.97 -10.86 -7.53
C TYR A 65 11.59 -10.21 -6.28
N GLU A 66 12.39 -9.15 -6.43
CA GLU A 66 13.01 -8.40 -5.31
C GLU A 66 12.09 -7.29 -4.79
N LEU A 67 11.09 -6.91 -5.61
CA LEU A 67 10.13 -5.84 -5.35
C LEU A 67 8.83 -6.35 -4.73
N ALA A 68 8.72 -7.64 -4.48
CA ALA A 68 7.58 -8.20 -3.76
C ALA A 68 7.76 -7.97 -2.25
N GLU A 69 6.71 -7.49 -1.60
CA GLU A 69 6.72 -7.21 -0.17
C GLU A 69 5.38 -7.61 0.47
N ASP A 70 5.44 -7.95 1.75
CA ASP A 70 4.25 -8.23 2.55
C ASP A 70 3.36 -6.97 2.67
N PRO A 71 2.03 -7.05 2.46
CA PRO A 71 1.19 -5.86 2.46
C PRO A 71 1.15 -5.13 3.81
N LEU A 72 1.23 -5.84 4.94
CA LEU A 72 1.27 -5.21 6.27
C LEU A 72 2.63 -4.53 6.50
N TYR A 73 3.72 -5.18 6.08
CA TYR A 73 5.05 -4.58 6.14
C TYR A 73 5.13 -3.31 5.29
N ALA A 74 4.55 -3.33 4.09
CA ALA A 74 4.49 -2.18 3.20
C ALA A 74 3.69 -1.01 3.80
N LEU A 75 2.55 -1.30 4.44
CA LEU A 75 1.76 -0.29 5.15
C LEU A 75 2.52 0.29 6.35
N LYS A 76 3.07 -0.56 7.24
CA LYS A 76 3.79 -0.11 8.44
C LYS A 76 5.01 0.75 8.12
N ASN A 77 5.76 0.40 7.07
CA ASN A 77 6.96 1.13 6.67
C ASN A 77 6.71 2.24 5.63
N ASN A 78 5.44 2.52 5.29
CA ASN A 78 5.06 3.50 4.28
C ASN A 78 5.82 3.32 2.94
N LEU A 79 5.96 2.06 2.50
CA LEU A 79 6.66 1.74 1.26
C LEU A 79 5.83 2.19 0.06
N PRO A 80 6.44 2.90 -0.92
CA PRO A 80 5.74 3.33 -2.11
C PRO A 80 5.32 2.12 -2.96
N ILE A 81 4.07 2.09 -3.40
CA ILE A 81 3.55 1.06 -4.31
C ILE A 81 3.89 1.42 -5.76
N ASP A 82 4.22 0.43 -6.58
CA ASP A 82 4.50 0.62 -8.00
C ASP A 82 3.20 0.62 -8.84
N PHE A 83 2.55 1.78 -8.94
CA PHE A 83 1.33 1.91 -9.74
C PHE A 83 1.53 1.60 -11.23
N GLU A 84 2.73 1.87 -11.77
CA GLU A 84 3.04 1.61 -13.18
C GLU A 84 3.07 0.10 -13.45
N TYR A 85 3.64 -0.68 -12.51
CA TYR A 85 3.59 -2.13 -12.59
C TYR A 85 2.14 -2.65 -12.68
N TYR A 86 1.23 -2.19 -11.82
CA TYR A 86 -0.16 -2.64 -11.84
C TYR A 86 -0.89 -2.20 -13.11
N LEU A 87 -0.63 -0.97 -13.58
CA LEU A 87 -1.22 -0.48 -14.83
C LEU A 87 -0.77 -1.31 -16.02
N GLU A 88 0.54 -1.44 -16.24
CA GLU A 88 1.12 -2.07 -17.44
C GLU A 88 1.05 -3.60 -17.41
N LYS A 89 1.24 -4.24 -16.24
CA LYS A 89 1.34 -5.71 -16.13
C LYS A 89 0.06 -6.40 -15.70
N GLN A 90 -0.86 -5.71 -15.02
CA GLN A 90 -2.10 -6.34 -14.53
C GLN A 90 -3.34 -5.85 -15.28
N LEU A 91 -3.48 -4.54 -15.51
CA LEU A 91 -4.70 -3.97 -16.08
C LEU A 91 -4.67 -3.87 -17.61
N LYS A 92 -3.56 -3.41 -18.18
CA LYS A 92 -3.48 -3.09 -19.60
C LYS A 92 -3.77 -4.27 -20.50
N LEU A 93 -3.15 -5.43 -20.26
CA LEU A 93 -3.28 -6.59 -21.14
C LEU A 93 -4.72 -7.17 -21.16
N PRO A 94 -5.40 -7.41 -20.02
CA PRO A 94 -6.81 -7.84 -20.04
C PRO A 94 -7.75 -6.82 -20.67
N LEU A 95 -7.55 -5.53 -20.41
CA LEU A 95 -8.40 -4.47 -20.95
C LEU A 95 -8.20 -4.28 -22.45
N SER A 96 -6.95 -4.31 -22.94
CA SER A 96 -6.66 -4.29 -24.37
C SER A 96 -7.33 -5.47 -25.07
N ARG A 97 -7.24 -6.68 -24.52
CA ARG A 97 -7.91 -7.87 -25.09
C ARG A 97 -9.43 -7.73 -25.15
N LEU A 98 -10.03 -7.09 -24.16
CA LEU A 98 -11.49 -6.89 -24.13
C LEU A 98 -11.95 -5.83 -25.15
N PHE A 99 -11.20 -4.73 -25.28
CA PHE A 99 -11.60 -3.59 -26.10
C PHE A 99 -11.09 -3.62 -27.54
N ASP A 100 -10.19 -4.54 -27.89
CA ASP A 100 -9.58 -4.60 -29.24
C ASP A 100 -10.63 -4.78 -30.34
N ALA A 101 -11.71 -5.51 -30.05
CA ALA A 101 -12.81 -5.73 -30.98
C ALA A 101 -13.78 -4.54 -31.10
N ILE A 102 -13.71 -3.58 -30.17
CA ILE A 102 -14.68 -2.47 -30.06
C ILE A 102 -14.05 -1.15 -30.50
N ILE A 103 -12.78 -0.91 -30.13
CA ILE A 103 -12.10 0.37 -30.33
C ILE A 103 -10.92 0.15 -31.29
N PRO A 104 -10.78 0.96 -32.37
CA PRO A 104 -9.71 0.79 -33.35
C PRO A 104 -8.28 0.87 -32.77
N ASN A 105 -8.09 1.62 -31.68
CA ASN A 105 -6.81 1.73 -30.99
C ASN A 105 -7.01 1.74 -29.47
N THR A 106 -6.83 0.58 -28.84
CA THR A 106 -6.96 0.40 -27.39
C THR A 106 -5.87 1.11 -26.58
N SER A 107 -4.76 1.55 -27.20
CA SER A 107 -3.70 2.29 -26.51
C SER A 107 -4.17 3.66 -26.03
N THR A 108 -5.18 4.25 -26.69
CA THR A 108 -5.79 5.52 -26.31
C THR A 108 -6.42 5.48 -24.92
N LEU A 109 -6.78 4.30 -24.40
CA LEU A 109 -7.33 4.16 -23.04
C LEU A 109 -6.28 4.51 -21.97
N PHE A 110 -5.01 4.19 -22.22
CA PHE A 110 -3.93 4.32 -21.23
C PHE A 110 -3.11 5.60 -21.40
N TYR A 111 -3.13 6.20 -22.60
CA TYR A 111 -2.36 7.40 -22.91
C TYR A 111 -3.28 8.47 -23.49
N GLY A 112 -3.17 9.70 -23.00
CA GLY A 112 -3.95 10.83 -23.52
C GLY A 112 -4.02 12.00 -22.56
N GLU A 113 -4.93 12.92 -22.84
CA GLU A 113 -5.15 14.10 -22.00
C GLU A 113 -5.73 13.73 -20.64
N HIS A 114 -6.58 12.70 -20.59
CA HIS A 114 -7.22 12.19 -19.38
C HIS A 114 -6.23 11.55 -18.39
N THR A 115 -5.05 11.12 -18.83
CA THR A 115 -4.03 10.49 -17.96
C THR A 115 -2.86 11.40 -17.58
N ARG A 116 -2.91 12.69 -17.92
CA ARG A 116 -1.84 13.66 -17.59
C ARG A 116 -1.65 13.87 -16.08
N LYS A 117 -2.68 13.65 -15.27
CA LYS A 117 -2.59 13.73 -13.81
C LYS A 117 -2.06 12.42 -13.23
N LYS A 118 -0.74 12.30 -13.09
CA LYS A 118 -0.09 11.12 -12.49
C LYS A 118 0.28 11.38 -11.03
N PHE A 119 -0.21 10.52 -10.13
CA PHE A 119 0.27 10.48 -8.76
C PHE A 119 1.54 9.63 -8.69
N THR A 120 2.65 10.23 -8.28
CA THR A 120 3.91 9.52 -8.08
C THR A 120 4.23 9.45 -6.58
N PRO A 121 4.22 8.26 -5.96
CA PRO A 121 4.58 8.14 -4.56
C PRO A 121 6.06 8.47 -4.39
N LYS A 122 6.37 9.27 -3.36
CA LYS A 122 7.75 9.62 -3.01
C LYS A 122 8.42 8.42 -2.33
N PRO A 123 9.70 8.14 -2.60
CA PRO A 123 10.42 7.08 -1.91
C PRO A 123 10.61 7.45 -0.44
N THR A 124 9.94 6.72 0.45
CA THR A 124 10.04 6.93 1.90
C THR A 124 11.24 6.18 2.51
N THR A 125 11.76 5.17 1.82
CA THR A 125 12.77 4.25 2.35
C THR A 125 14.02 4.18 1.48
N GLY A 126 15.18 4.35 2.12
CA GLY A 126 16.51 4.27 1.52
C GLY A 126 17.55 4.92 2.43
N ALA A 127 18.84 4.61 2.25
CA ALA A 127 19.92 5.23 3.01
C ALA A 127 19.88 6.78 2.94
N LEU A 128 19.49 7.30 1.77
CA LEU A 128 19.32 8.74 1.53
C LEU A 128 18.11 9.32 2.27
N ALA A 129 17.02 8.56 2.43
CA ALA A 129 15.78 9.03 3.05
C ALA A 129 15.93 9.33 4.55
N LYS A 130 16.87 8.66 5.24
CA LYS A 130 17.18 8.91 6.66
C LYS A 130 17.75 10.31 6.93
N PHE A 131 18.31 10.96 5.91
CA PHE A 131 18.89 12.31 6.01
C PHE A 131 17.94 13.40 5.54
N ILE A 132 16.75 13.04 5.03
CA ILE A 132 15.77 14.02 4.54
C ILE A 132 14.92 14.49 5.72
N LYS A 133 15.06 15.76 6.09
CA LYS A 133 14.10 16.42 6.99
C LYS A 133 12.83 16.75 6.21
N VAL A 134 11.69 16.26 6.68
CA VAL A 134 10.38 16.59 6.10
C VAL A 134 10.08 18.06 6.41
N ALA A 135 10.13 18.91 5.40
CA ALA A 135 9.78 20.32 5.54
C ALA A 135 8.27 20.45 5.83
N ASN A 136 7.91 21.41 6.68
CA ASN A 136 6.51 21.73 6.90
C ASN A 136 5.93 22.39 5.64
N THR A 137 4.72 22.00 5.24
CA THR A 137 4.07 22.48 4.02
C THR A 137 2.63 22.85 4.31
N CYS A 138 2.16 23.93 3.69
CA CYS A 138 0.76 24.35 3.76
C CYS A 138 -0.18 23.21 3.32
N ILE A 139 -1.18 22.91 4.14
CA ILE A 139 -2.14 21.80 3.89
C ILE A 139 -2.91 22.00 2.57
N SER A 140 -3.22 23.26 2.21
CA SER A 140 -3.98 23.58 1.00
C SER A 140 -3.11 23.61 -0.26
N CYS A 141 -2.10 24.48 -0.32
CA CYS A 141 -1.32 24.73 -1.53
C CYS A 141 0.01 23.95 -1.61
N LYS A 142 0.40 23.23 -0.55
CA LYS A 142 1.66 22.48 -0.45
C LYS A 142 2.94 23.32 -0.54
N THR A 143 2.84 24.65 -0.45
CA THR A 143 3.99 25.55 -0.34
C THR A 143 4.72 25.31 0.98
N GLN A 144 6.04 25.34 0.97
CA GLN A 144 6.85 25.19 2.18
C GLN A 144 6.63 26.35 3.15
N ILE A 145 6.44 26.03 4.42
CA ILE A 145 6.23 26.99 5.52
C ILE A 145 7.21 26.70 6.65
N LYS A 146 7.54 27.72 7.44
CA LYS A 146 8.40 27.55 8.63
C LYS A 146 7.60 26.95 9.78
N GLU A 147 6.45 27.54 10.09
CA GLU A 147 5.60 27.20 11.23
C GLU A 147 4.12 27.32 10.84
N GLY A 148 3.25 26.66 11.61
CA GLY A 148 1.79 26.63 11.38
C GLY A 148 1.32 25.60 10.35
N ALA A 149 0.03 25.62 10.03
CA ALA A 149 -0.62 24.67 9.11
C ALA A 149 -0.92 25.26 7.71
N LEU A 150 -1.06 26.59 7.61
CA LEU A 150 -1.42 27.30 6.38
C LEU A 150 -0.42 28.42 6.08
N CYS A 151 -0.24 28.73 4.80
CA CYS A 151 0.51 29.92 4.38
C CYS A 151 -0.37 31.18 4.46
N LYS A 152 0.25 32.36 4.45
CA LYS A 152 -0.44 33.66 4.53
C LYS A 152 -1.54 33.83 3.47
N ALA A 153 -1.32 33.33 2.26
CA ALA A 153 -2.29 33.43 1.16
C ALA A 153 -3.50 32.50 1.34
N CYS A 154 -3.32 31.35 1.99
CA CYS A 154 -4.38 30.36 2.20
C CYS A 154 -5.14 30.56 3.52
N TYR A 155 -4.71 31.49 4.37
CA TYR A 155 -5.33 31.74 5.67
C TYR A 155 -6.79 32.19 5.54
N SER A 156 -7.13 32.95 4.49
CA SER A 156 -8.52 33.32 4.18
C SER A 156 -9.44 32.12 3.92
N LYS A 157 -8.88 30.98 3.52
CA LYS A 157 -9.60 29.72 3.27
C LYS A 157 -9.54 28.77 4.47
N ALA A 158 -9.01 29.19 5.62
CA ALA A 158 -8.82 28.33 6.77
C ALA A 158 -10.12 27.62 7.22
N PRO A 159 -11.28 28.29 7.33
CA PRO A 159 -12.52 27.62 7.74
C PRO A 159 -12.96 26.54 6.74
N GLN A 160 -12.80 26.81 5.44
CA GLN A 160 -13.15 25.86 4.38
C GLN A 160 -12.26 24.62 4.42
N VAL A 161 -10.93 24.80 4.56
CA VAL A 161 -9.99 23.69 4.65
C VAL A 161 -10.21 22.89 5.92
N TYR A 162 -10.48 23.55 7.05
CA TYR A 162 -10.77 22.87 8.31
C TYR A 162 -12.05 22.02 8.23
N LEU A 163 -13.12 22.56 7.63
CA LEU A 163 -14.36 21.84 7.41
C LEU A 163 -14.14 20.61 6.52
N GLU A 164 -13.43 20.76 5.40
CA GLU A 164 -13.11 19.64 4.49
C GLU A 164 -12.34 18.54 5.22
N LYS A 165 -11.33 18.91 6.01
CA LYS A 165 -10.52 17.95 6.78
C LYS A 165 -11.30 17.28 7.90
N THR A 166 -12.21 18.00 8.56
CA THR A 166 -13.10 17.45 9.58
C THR A 166 -14.06 16.43 8.98
N LEU A 167 -14.69 16.76 7.85
CA LEU A 167 -15.55 15.82 7.12
C LEU A 167 -14.77 14.58 6.68
N GLN A 168 -13.54 14.76 6.19
CA GLN A 168 -12.66 13.66 5.82
C GLN A 168 -12.28 12.78 7.04
N ALA A 169 -11.98 13.37 8.19
CA ALA A 169 -11.71 12.63 9.42
C ALA A 169 -12.93 11.82 9.85
N ASN A 170 -14.11 12.43 9.88
CA ASN A 170 -15.36 11.76 10.23
C ASN A 170 -15.65 10.56 9.31
N GLN A 171 -15.37 10.68 8.01
CA GLN A 171 -15.51 9.56 7.06
C GLN A 171 -14.57 8.40 7.39
N PHE A 172 -13.30 8.68 7.70
CA PHE A 172 -12.33 7.64 8.07
C PHE A 172 -12.63 7.02 9.43
N GLU A 173 -13.10 7.80 10.40
CA GLU A 173 -13.52 7.32 11.71
C GLU A 173 -14.72 6.39 11.62
N LYS A 174 -15.75 6.78 10.87
CA LYS A 174 -16.91 5.92 10.60
C LYS A 174 -16.49 4.61 9.94
N ALA A 175 -15.65 4.69 8.90
CA ALA A 175 -15.14 3.50 8.23
C ALA A 175 -14.30 2.61 9.17
N TYR A 176 -13.53 3.21 10.08
CA TYR A 176 -12.76 2.46 11.08
C TYR A 176 -13.69 1.71 12.04
N GLN A 177 -14.71 2.38 12.57
CA GLN A 177 -15.71 1.80 13.48
C GLN A 177 -16.49 0.66 12.82
N GLU A 178 -16.94 0.85 11.58
CA GLU A 178 -17.66 -0.18 10.81
C GLU A 178 -16.78 -1.44 10.62
N LEU A 179 -15.54 -1.27 10.17
CA LEU A 179 -14.65 -2.41 9.91
C LEU A 179 -14.22 -3.11 11.21
N TRP A 180 -13.97 -2.37 12.29
CA TRP A 180 -13.52 -2.94 13.56
C TRP A 180 -14.66 -3.65 14.28
N SER A 181 -15.87 -3.09 14.26
CA SER A 181 -17.05 -3.74 14.81
C SER A 181 -17.40 -5.03 14.06
N GLU A 182 -17.19 -5.09 12.75
CA GLU A 182 -17.35 -6.32 11.96
C GLU A 182 -16.33 -7.39 12.37
N CYS A 183 -15.08 -6.99 12.66
CA CYS A 183 -14.08 -7.91 13.21
C CYS A 183 -14.46 -8.46 14.58
N GLN A 184 -14.98 -7.62 15.49
CA GLN A 184 -15.46 -8.06 16.81
C GLN A 184 -16.66 -9.01 16.70
N ARG A 185 -17.62 -8.70 15.81
CA ARG A 185 -18.75 -9.58 15.51
C ARG A 185 -18.31 -10.93 14.94
N CYS A 186 -17.33 -10.93 14.04
CA CYS A 186 -16.74 -12.14 13.47
C CYS A 186 -16.01 -13.00 14.51
N GLN A 187 -15.30 -12.37 15.47
CA GLN A 187 -14.68 -13.07 16.60
C GLN A 187 -15.70 -13.60 17.61
N GLY A 188 -16.86 -12.94 17.75
CA GLY A 188 -17.87 -13.24 18.76
C GLY A 188 -17.57 -12.66 20.14
N SER A 189 -16.50 -11.86 20.26
CA SER A 189 -16.10 -11.20 21.51
C SER A 189 -15.96 -9.69 21.28
N VAL A 190 -16.54 -8.91 22.19
CA VAL A 190 -16.45 -7.43 22.18
C VAL A 190 -15.44 -6.91 23.21
N CYS A 191 -15.06 -7.74 24.18
CA CYS A 191 -14.19 -7.36 25.30
C CYS A 191 -12.74 -7.82 25.10
N GLU A 192 -12.49 -8.78 24.22
CA GLU A 192 -11.15 -9.29 23.95
C GLU A 192 -10.52 -8.63 22.72
N GLU A 193 -9.19 -8.75 22.61
CA GLU A 193 -8.46 -8.25 21.46
C GLU A 193 -8.69 -9.14 20.21
N VAL A 194 -8.84 -8.51 19.05
CA VAL A 194 -8.99 -9.19 17.76
C VAL A 194 -7.62 -9.62 17.21
N LEU A 195 -7.17 -10.82 17.54
CA LEU A 195 -5.92 -11.42 17.04
C LEU A 195 -6.11 -12.24 15.74
N CYS A 196 -6.89 -11.71 14.79
CA CYS A 196 -7.17 -12.39 13.51
C CYS A 196 -6.00 -12.28 12.53
N THR A 197 -5.62 -13.40 11.91
CA THR A 197 -4.55 -13.53 10.89
C THR A 197 -5.05 -13.96 9.50
N ASN A 198 -6.37 -14.03 9.29
CA ASN A 198 -6.97 -14.46 8.02
C ASN A 198 -6.69 -13.44 6.90
N ARG A 199 -5.72 -13.75 6.03
CA ARG A 199 -5.26 -12.89 4.93
C ARG A 199 -6.20 -12.86 3.72
N ASP A 200 -7.12 -13.82 3.62
CA ASP A 200 -8.13 -13.86 2.56
C ASP A 200 -9.37 -13.01 2.88
N CYS A 201 -9.51 -12.57 4.14
CA CYS A 201 -10.58 -11.66 4.52
C CYS A 201 -10.41 -10.28 3.87
N PRO A 202 -11.45 -9.73 3.19
CA PRO A 202 -11.36 -8.42 2.55
C PRO A 202 -11.18 -7.26 3.55
N ILE A 203 -11.50 -7.47 4.83
CA ILE A 203 -11.36 -6.48 5.90
C ILE A 203 -9.93 -6.44 6.45
N PHE A 204 -9.17 -7.54 6.35
CA PHE A 204 -7.91 -7.74 7.06
C PHE A 204 -6.88 -6.63 6.81
N TYR A 205 -6.59 -6.29 5.55
CA TYR A 205 -5.70 -5.19 5.22
C TYR A 205 -6.39 -3.82 5.27
N ARG A 206 -7.71 -3.80 5.05
CA ARG A 206 -8.50 -2.56 5.01
C ARG A 206 -8.57 -1.89 6.38
N ARG A 207 -8.77 -2.67 7.46
CA ARG A 207 -8.82 -2.14 8.84
C ARG A 207 -7.53 -1.42 9.23
N GLU A 208 -6.37 -2.00 8.86
CA GLU A 208 -5.06 -1.42 9.15
C GLU A 208 -4.82 -0.15 8.32
N LYS A 209 -5.18 -0.17 7.03
CA LYS A 209 -5.09 1.00 6.17
C LYS A 209 -5.94 2.15 6.68
N VAL A 210 -7.21 1.90 6.99
CA VAL A 210 -8.13 2.94 7.47
C VAL A 210 -7.66 3.51 8.81
N ARG A 211 -7.09 2.69 9.69
CA ARG A 211 -6.45 3.16 10.93
C ARG A 211 -5.33 4.16 10.65
N GLN A 212 -4.44 3.87 9.72
CA GLN A 212 -3.35 4.77 9.33
C GLN A 212 -3.87 6.05 8.64
N ASP A 213 -4.85 5.93 7.76
CA ASP A 213 -5.48 7.08 7.09
C ASP A 213 -6.18 8.01 8.08
N MET A 214 -6.89 7.45 9.07
CA MET A 214 -7.52 8.20 10.15
C MET A 214 -6.48 8.96 10.99
N GLN A 215 -5.40 8.28 11.41
CA GLN A 215 -4.31 8.92 12.17
C GLN A 215 -3.63 10.04 11.39
N ARG A 216 -3.45 9.85 10.07
CA ARG A 216 -2.87 10.89 9.20
C ARG A 216 -3.75 12.14 9.14
N VAL A 217 -5.05 11.99 8.92
CA VAL A 217 -5.96 13.14 8.82
C VAL A 217 -6.16 13.82 10.17
N ARG A 218 -6.26 13.06 11.27
CA ARG A 218 -6.26 13.64 12.63
C ARG A 218 -5.01 14.46 12.90
N GLY A 219 -3.82 13.95 12.55
CA GLY A 219 -2.57 14.71 12.68
C GLY A 219 -2.51 15.96 11.79
N GLU A 220 -3.24 16.02 10.68
CA GLU A 220 -3.42 17.26 9.90
C GLU A 220 -4.34 18.26 10.61
N LEU A 221 -5.43 17.79 11.23
CA LEU A 221 -6.36 18.62 12.01
C LEU A 221 -5.73 19.16 13.29
N ASP A 222 -4.96 18.36 14.02
CA ASP A 222 -4.28 18.78 15.26
C ASP A 222 -3.34 19.97 14.98
N LYS A 223 -2.62 19.92 13.85
CA LYS A 223 -1.77 21.04 13.39
C LYS A 223 -2.55 22.30 13.12
N MET A 224 -3.78 22.19 12.62
CA MET A 224 -4.65 23.37 12.42
C MET A 224 -5.14 23.88 13.77
N SER A 225 -5.62 23.02 14.67
CA SER A 225 -6.23 23.37 15.97
C SER A 225 -5.34 24.20 16.90
N LEU A 226 -4.02 24.12 16.75
CA LEU A 226 -3.03 24.83 17.57
C LEU A 226 -2.68 26.26 17.04
N SER A 227 -3.39 26.76 16.02
CA SER A 227 -3.04 28.01 15.31
C SER A 227 -4.16 29.06 15.23
N TRP A 228 -5.12 29.00 16.16
CA TRP A 228 -6.31 29.86 16.24
C TRP A 228 -6.12 30.90 17.34
#